data_AF-A0A7V9KA13-F1
#
_entry.id   AF-A0A7V9KA13-F1
#
_cell.length_a   1.000
_cell.length_b   1.000
_cell.length_c   1.000
_cell.angle_alpha   90.00
_cell.angle_beta   90.00
_cell.angle_gamma   90.00
#
_symmetry.space_group_name_H-M   'P 1'
#
loop_
_entity.id
_entity.type
_entity.pdbx_description
1 polymer ?
#
loop_
_entity_poly.entity_id
_entity_poly.type
_entity_poly.pdbx_seq_one_letter_code
_entity_poly.pdbx_strand_id
1 'polypeptide(L)'
;MSERSEDTSAGLASSLEAAGALIESLEEEVAGLRRDLDAATAALRAAGEEVSGRADAGREAEDLRAEISDLKRRHSDEQLRTSNEHINEVANVRRASEEQRRADIKAAGSGTRVEAIKAEFAQERAALQELHKAEVEALRTDSEIWEEELRTKYREQEERHEAAMEAARREGRERAEELENSRDQEIEGRISEERSAHEGRHEAALRALKNAAAGRELELQKDYQAVVETQQTEIESLRAELDSRRLLVEEARKEERTEVKALAEGRERELRQAQATRLAETREAAERRVEALRAQREADNRALRARHTEEISVLRREYEERLAAEDGRRKSETWALEERLNEADIRLESERRAYGARMKELETTRLSEKAAFERDQELAAERLRAEISAREDRIVELEELGERPGTPPEAPAGPDQVSVVPDDHAGSVPETPEDPPTAETEEAEARRVLAEERIRNLETRLVEATEEARRNAEERDAAMESLGRLSEPGRRLREGLTLFNQSEHARVVASISRSFGLPRVHAGLEDGAGKPTLTLLWGDVAWRRYVSDPAEGVSEPRVYLAGTGDDPNEVPQPERQPNARMDAQGRLILGVQAR
;
A
#
# COMPACT_ATOMS: atom_id res chain seq x y z
N MET A 1 -156.79 -14.76 26.85
CA MET A 1 -156.79 -14.09 28.17
C MET A 1 -155.43 -13.39 28.34
N SER A 2 -155.37 -12.39 29.23
CA SER A 2 -154.20 -11.67 29.80
C SER A 2 -152.81 -11.86 29.17
N GLU A 3 -152.12 -10.83 28.68
CA GLU A 3 -151.56 -9.62 29.36
C GLU A 3 -150.24 -9.88 30.11
N ARG A 4 -149.40 -8.82 30.19
CA ARG A 4 -148.00 -8.76 30.68
C ARG A 4 -146.99 -9.29 29.66
N SER A 5 -146.18 -8.47 28.96
CA SER A 5 -145.97 -7.01 28.98
C SER A 5 -145.48 -6.38 30.29
N GLU A 6 -144.17 -6.52 30.57
CA GLU A 6 -143.33 -5.48 31.22
C GLU A 6 -141.86 -5.94 31.27
N ASP A 7 -141.10 -5.70 30.18
CA ASP A 7 -139.62 -5.65 30.20
C ASP A 7 -139.06 -4.98 28.91
N THR A 8 -139.78 -3.97 28.42
CA THR A 8 -139.68 -3.51 27.02
C THR A 8 -138.54 -2.54 26.74
N SER A 9 -137.99 -1.84 27.72
CA SER A 9 -137.01 -0.75 27.48
C SER A 9 -135.59 -1.24 27.20
N ALA A 10 -135.09 -2.20 27.98
CA ALA A 10 -133.78 -2.83 27.75
C ALA A 10 -133.80 -3.68 26.46
N GLY A 11 -134.90 -4.41 26.25
CA GLY A 11 -135.17 -5.10 24.98
C GLY A 11 -135.20 -4.14 23.79
N LEU A 12 -135.83 -2.96 23.92
CA LEU A 12 -135.85 -1.95 22.86
C LEU A 12 -134.46 -1.48 22.48
N ALA A 13 -133.58 -1.13 23.43
CA ALA A 13 -132.22 -0.68 23.10
C ALA A 13 -131.41 -1.74 22.34
N SER A 14 -131.38 -2.98 22.85
CA SER A 14 -130.70 -4.08 22.16
C SER A 14 -131.35 -4.43 20.82
N SER A 15 -132.69 -4.35 20.71
CA SER A 15 -133.39 -4.57 19.44
C SER A 15 -133.20 -3.45 18.43
N LEU A 16 -132.93 -2.21 18.87
CA LEU A 16 -132.64 -1.07 17.99
C LEU A 16 -131.20 -1.09 17.50
N GLU A 17 -130.25 -1.52 18.32
CA GLU A 17 -128.85 -1.72 17.90
C GLU A 17 -128.72 -2.97 17.01
N ALA A 18 -129.40 -4.07 17.37
CA ALA A 18 -129.52 -5.25 16.50
C ALA A 18 -130.28 -4.93 15.21
N ALA A 19 -131.36 -4.14 15.24
CA ALA A 19 -132.04 -3.68 14.04
C ALA A 19 -131.19 -2.68 13.24
N GLY A 20 -130.30 -1.90 13.88
CA GLY A 20 -129.30 -1.09 13.20
C GLY A 20 -128.36 -1.96 12.37
N ALA A 21 -127.76 -2.97 12.97
CA ALA A 21 -126.92 -3.95 12.26
C ALA A 21 -127.73 -4.75 11.21
N LEU A 22 -129.00 -5.05 11.46
CA LEU A 22 -129.88 -5.71 10.49
C LEU A 22 -130.27 -4.77 9.34
N ILE A 23 -130.41 -3.47 9.59
CA ILE A 23 -130.63 -2.45 8.55
C ILE A 23 -129.36 -2.24 7.73
N GLU A 24 -128.17 -2.13 8.34
CA GLU A 24 -126.90 -2.04 7.60
C GLU A 24 -126.65 -3.33 6.78
N SER A 25 -126.91 -4.51 7.36
CA SER A 25 -126.87 -5.80 6.65
C SER A 25 -127.89 -5.86 5.50
N LEU A 26 -129.11 -5.34 5.69
CA LEU A 26 -130.13 -5.27 4.64
C LEU A 26 -129.83 -4.17 3.61
N GLU A 27 -129.10 -3.12 3.96
CA GLU A 27 -128.65 -2.09 3.01
C GLU A 27 -127.45 -2.58 2.19
N GLU A 28 -126.54 -3.37 2.77
CA GLU A 28 -125.51 -4.11 2.02
C GLU A 28 -126.13 -5.21 1.14
N GLU A 29 -127.10 -5.99 1.63
CA GLU A 29 -127.82 -6.98 0.81
C GLU A 29 -128.68 -6.31 -0.27
N VAL A 30 -129.37 -5.19 0.00
CA VAL A 30 -130.11 -4.43 -1.02
C VAL A 30 -129.16 -3.73 -1.99
N ALA A 31 -127.97 -3.30 -1.57
CA ALA A 31 -126.94 -2.80 -2.49
C ALA A 31 -126.33 -3.95 -3.32
N GLY A 32 -126.17 -5.15 -2.76
CA GLY A 32 -125.80 -6.37 -3.46
C GLY A 32 -126.83 -6.72 -4.52
N LEU A 33 -128.07 -6.96 -4.09
CA LEU A 33 -129.22 -7.23 -4.95
C LEU A 33 -129.49 -6.14 -5.99
N ARG A 34 -129.16 -4.86 -5.72
CA ARG A 34 -129.19 -3.81 -6.75
C ARG A 34 -128.06 -3.96 -7.77
N ARG A 35 -126.82 -4.20 -7.35
CA ARG A 35 -125.71 -4.50 -8.28
C ARG A 35 -126.00 -5.76 -9.10
N ASP A 36 -126.58 -6.78 -8.49
CA ASP A 36 -126.97 -8.04 -9.14
C ASP A 36 -128.17 -7.85 -10.08
N LEU A 37 -129.14 -6.98 -9.74
CA LEU A 37 -130.24 -6.60 -10.62
C LEU A 37 -129.77 -5.71 -11.77
N ASP A 38 -128.83 -4.80 -11.54
CA ASP A 38 -128.22 -3.97 -12.58
C ASP A 38 -127.35 -4.83 -13.51
N ALA A 39 -126.59 -5.80 -12.96
CA ALA A 39 -125.85 -6.79 -13.74
C ALA A 39 -126.78 -7.73 -14.51
N ALA A 40 -127.88 -8.20 -13.91
CA ALA A 40 -128.87 -9.06 -14.56
C ALA A 40 -129.68 -8.31 -15.62
N THR A 41 -129.98 -7.02 -15.43
CA THR A 41 -130.66 -6.20 -16.45
C THR A 41 -129.71 -5.70 -17.53
N ALA A 42 -128.41 -5.56 -17.25
CA ALA A 42 -127.38 -5.40 -18.28
C ALA A 42 -127.21 -6.69 -19.10
N ALA A 43 -127.16 -7.86 -18.45
CA ALA A 43 -127.11 -9.15 -19.11
C ALA A 43 -128.39 -9.45 -19.92
N LEU A 44 -129.58 -9.06 -19.43
CA LEU A 44 -130.84 -9.15 -20.17
C LEU A 44 -130.95 -8.13 -21.30
N ARG A 45 -130.28 -6.96 -21.23
CA ARG A 45 -130.12 -6.09 -22.40
C ARG A 45 -129.19 -6.72 -23.44
N ALA A 46 -128.01 -7.18 -23.04
CA ALA A 46 -127.07 -7.84 -23.96
C ALA A 46 -127.68 -9.09 -24.63
N ALA A 47 -128.36 -9.95 -23.85
CA ALA A 47 -129.09 -11.09 -24.39
C ALA A 47 -130.33 -10.66 -25.20
N GLY A 48 -130.99 -9.56 -24.83
CA GLY A 48 -132.09 -8.97 -25.58
C GLY A 48 -131.65 -8.39 -26.93
N GLU A 49 -130.46 -7.82 -27.00
CA GLU A 49 -129.81 -7.28 -28.21
C GLU A 49 -129.26 -8.41 -29.10
N GLU A 50 -128.70 -9.49 -28.52
CA GLU A 50 -128.43 -10.72 -29.27
C GLU A 50 -129.72 -11.36 -29.82
N VAL A 51 -130.80 -11.37 -29.05
CA VAL A 51 -132.08 -11.96 -29.48
C VAL A 51 -132.81 -11.08 -30.49
N SER A 52 -132.75 -9.75 -30.38
CA SER A 52 -133.26 -8.86 -31.42
C SER A 52 -132.41 -8.95 -32.68
N GLY A 53 -131.08 -8.97 -32.56
CA GLY A 53 -130.17 -9.23 -33.67
C GLY A 53 -130.44 -10.56 -34.37
N ARG A 54 -130.71 -11.64 -33.61
CA ARG A 54 -131.15 -12.94 -34.16
C ARG A 54 -132.59 -12.93 -34.70
N ALA A 55 -133.47 -12.09 -34.19
CA ALA A 55 -134.85 -11.97 -34.69
C ALA A 55 -134.92 -11.15 -35.99
N ASP A 56 -134.12 -10.09 -36.11
CA ASP A 56 -134.06 -9.23 -37.29
C ASP A 56 -133.22 -9.87 -38.40
N ALA A 57 -132.06 -10.48 -38.08
CA ALA A 57 -131.37 -11.39 -39.01
C ALA A 57 -132.18 -12.66 -39.31
N GLY A 58 -133.09 -13.04 -38.41
CA GLY A 58 -134.08 -14.09 -38.61
C GLY A 58 -135.12 -13.68 -39.66
N ARG A 59 -135.65 -12.46 -39.57
CA ARG A 59 -136.54 -11.88 -40.60
C ARG A 59 -135.82 -11.69 -41.92
N GLU A 60 -134.60 -11.12 -41.96
CA GLU A 60 -133.83 -11.07 -43.21
C GLU A 60 -133.61 -12.46 -43.80
N ALA A 61 -133.31 -13.47 -42.98
CA ALA A 61 -133.19 -14.85 -43.46
C ALA A 61 -134.53 -15.46 -43.91
N GLU A 62 -135.67 -15.08 -43.33
CA GLU A 62 -137.00 -15.52 -43.76
C GLU A 62 -137.49 -14.78 -45.01
N ASP A 63 -137.25 -13.47 -45.12
CA ASP A 63 -137.53 -12.65 -46.31
C ASP A 63 -136.66 -13.07 -47.49
N LEU A 64 -135.35 -13.31 -47.28
CA LEU A 64 -134.47 -13.88 -48.31
C LEU A 64 -134.86 -15.33 -48.66
N ARG A 65 -135.39 -16.12 -47.71
CA ARG A 65 -135.94 -17.46 -48.03
C ARG A 65 -137.27 -17.38 -48.78
N ALA A 66 -138.10 -16.39 -48.49
CA ALA A 66 -139.32 -16.10 -49.23
C ALA A 66 -138.97 -15.65 -50.64
N GLU A 67 -138.06 -14.70 -50.82
CA GLU A 67 -137.57 -14.23 -52.11
C GLU A 67 -136.87 -15.34 -52.90
N ILE A 68 -136.02 -16.17 -52.28
CA ILE A 68 -135.43 -17.36 -52.93
C ILE A 68 -136.51 -18.38 -53.31
N SER A 69 -137.58 -18.53 -52.52
CA SER A 69 -138.70 -19.43 -52.85
C SER A 69 -139.54 -18.87 -53.98
N ASP A 70 -139.75 -17.56 -54.02
CA ASP A 70 -140.50 -16.85 -55.06
C ASP A 70 -139.69 -16.77 -56.36
N LEU A 71 -138.37 -16.59 -56.29
CA LEU A 71 -137.46 -16.71 -57.43
C LEU A 71 -137.38 -18.16 -57.94
N LYS A 72 -137.31 -19.16 -57.06
CA LYS A 72 -137.41 -20.57 -57.46
C LYS A 72 -138.76 -20.90 -58.08
N ARG A 73 -139.85 -20.31 -57.60
CA ARG A 73 -141.19 -20.48 -58.14
C ARG A 73 -141.36 -19.78 -59.48
N ARG A 74 -140.93 -18.53 -59.61
CA ARG A 74 -140.89 -17.82 -60.90
C ARG A 74 -140.00 -18.57 -61.90
N HIS A 75 -138.84 -19.08 -61.47
CA HIS A 75 -137.98 -19.90 -62.30
C HIS A 75 -138.59 -21.26 -62.64
N SER A 76 -139.34 -21.92 -61.75
CA SER A 76 -140.06 -23.16 -62.08
C SER A 76 -141.26 -22.90 -62.99
N ASP A 77 -141.95 -21.79 -62.81
CA ASP A 77 -143.10 -21.37 -63.62
C ASP A 77 -142.61 -20.88 -65.00
N GLU A 78 -141.43 -20.26 -65.10
CA GLU A 78 -140.72 -19.94 -66.35
C GLU A 78 -140.11 -21.18 -67.01
N GLN A 79 -139.55 -22.15 -66.26
CA GLN A 79 -139.13 -23.44 -66.81
C GLN A 79 -140.34 -24.24 -67.31
N LEU A 80 -141.46 -24.24 -66.58
CA LEU A 80 -142.71 -24.87 -67.03
C LEU A 80 -143.32 -24.10 -68.20
N ARG A 81 -143.23 -22.77 -68.23
CA ARG A 81 -143.70 -21.95 -69.35
C ARG A 81 -142.86 -22.20 -70.58
N THR A 82 -141.54 -22.04 -70.51
CA THR A 82 -140.62 -22.30 -71.62
C THR A 82 -140.66 -23.76 -72.06
N SER A 83 -140.83 -24.72 -71.13
CA SER A 83 -141.06 -26.14 -71.48
C SER A 83 -142.40 -26.37 -72.16
N ASN A 84 -143.49 -25.73 -71.72
CA ASN A 84 -144.79 -25.82 -72.41
C ASN A 84 -144.78 -25.07 -73.76
N GLU A 85 -144.07 -23.96 -73.87
CA GLU A 85 -143.81 -23.25 -75.13
C GLU A 85 -142.99 -24.18 -76.04
N HIS A 86 -141.90 -24.80 -75.58
CA HIS A 86 -141.15 -25.82 -76.34
C HIS A 86 -141.97 -27.08 -76.68
N ILE A 87 -142.87 -27.55 -75.82
CA ILE A 87 -143.75 -28.69 -76.12
C ILE A 87 -144.76 -28.30 -77.21
N ASN A 88 -145.29 -27.07 -77.17
CA ASN A 88 -146.16 -26.53 -78.22
C ASN A 88 -145.39 -26.25 -79.51
N GLU A 89 -144.17 -25.74 -79.45
CA GLU A 89 -143.26 -25.57 -80.59
C GLU A 89 -142.90 -26.93 -81.19
N VAL A 90 -142.50 -27.92 -80.40
CA VAL A 90 -142.24 -29.30 -80.86
C VAL A 90 -143.51 -29.95 -81.42
N ALA A 91 -144.70 -29.67 -80.88
CA ALA A 91 -145.97 -30.14 -81.45
C ALA A 91 -146.33 -29.42 -82.76
N ASN A 92 -146.03 -28.12 -82.87
CA ASN A 92 -146.20 -27.32 -84.09
C ASN A 92 -145.19 -27.75 -85.17
N VAL A 93 -143.93 -27.98 -84.81
CA VAL A 93 -142.85 -28.51 -85.66
C VAL A 93 -143.13 -29.95 -86.07
N ARG A 94 -143.75 -30.78 -85.22
CA ARG A 94 -144.24 -32.11 -85.63
C ARG A 94 -145.37 -32.00 -86.64
N ARG A 95 -146.38 -31.14 -86.42
CA ARG A 95 -147.45 -30.90 -87.40
C ARG A 95 -146.91 -30.34 -88.71
N ALA A 96 -146.04 -29.33 -88.67
CA ALA A 96 -145.36 -28.78 -89.84
C ALA A 96 -144.46 -29.81 -90.54
N SER A 97 -143.77 -30.69 -89.79
CA SER A 97 -142.98 -31.79 -90.36
C SER A 97 -143.86 -32.88 -90.99
N GLU A 98 -145.06 -33.14 -90.48
CA GLU A 98 -146.03 -34.05 -91.10
C GLU A 98 -146.71 -33.44 -92.34
N GLU A 99 -147.01 -32.14 -92.32
CA GLU A 99 -147.47 -31.38 -93.49
C GLU A 99 -146.37 -31.28 -94.56
N GLN A 100 -145.13 -31.03 -94.14
CA GLN A 100 -143.97 -31.02 -95.02
C GLN A 100 -143.68 -32.43 -95.57
N ARG A 101 -143.77 -33.51 -94.78
CA ARG A 101 -143.74 -34.89 -95.30
C ARG A 101 -144.85 -35.16 -96.32
N ARG A 102 -146.06 -34.61 -96.15
CA ARG A 102 -147.14 -34.70 -97.15
C ARG A 102 -146.84 -33.88 -98.41
N ALA A 103 -146.14 -32.75 -98.29
CA ALA A 103 -145.66 -31.97 -99.43
C ALA A 103 -144.48 -32.66 -100.14
N ASP A 104 -143.53 -33.23 -99.40
CA ASP A 104 -142.35 -33.93 -99.88
C ASP A 104 -142.73 -35.24 -100.56
N ILE A 105 -143.71 -36.00 -100.05
CA ILE A 105 -144.28 -37.16 -100.76
C ILE A 105 -144.94 -36.73 -102.09
N LYS A 106 -145.47 -35.51 -102.18
CA LYS A 106 -145.96 -34.92 -103.44
C LYS A 106 -144.83 -34.43 -104.36
N ALA A 107 -143.72 -33.96 -103.81
CA ALA A 107 -142.58 -33.42 -104.56
C ALA A 107 -141.57 -34.48 -105.00
N ALA A 108 -141.46 -35.60 -104.26
CA ALA A 108 -140.59 -36.74 -104.57
C ALA A 108 -140.98 -37.49 -105.86
N GLY A 109 -142.10 -37.13 -106.49
CA GLY A 109 -142.44 -37.57 -107.84
C GLY A 109 -141.54 -37.00 -108.95
N SER A 110 -140.73 -35.96 -108.68
CA SER A 110 -139.77 -35.39 -109.64
C SER A 110 -138.31 -35.63 -109.19
N GLY A 111 -137.67 -36.66 -109.74
CA GLY A 111 -136.36 -37.17 -109.31
C GLY A 111 -135.14 -36.27 -109.53
N THR A 112 -135.29 -35.05 -110.05
CA THR A 112 -134.17 -34.13 -110.34
C THR A 112 -133.63 -33.39 -109.12
N ARG A 113 -134.39 -33.30 -108.00
CA ARG A 113 -133.96 -32.56 -106.81
C ARG A 113 -133.13 -33.38 -105.81
N VAL A 114 -133.21 -34.72 -105.88
CA VAL A 114 -132.55 -35.63 -104.92
C VAL A 114 -131.02 -35.62 -105.07
N GLU A 115 -130.49 -35.53 -106.29
CA GLU A 115 -129.03 -35.52 -106.51
C GLU A 115 -128.38 -34.18 -106.12
N ALA A 116 -129.11 -33.06 -106.19
CA ALA A 116 -128.65 -31.77 -105.68
C ALA A 116 -128.46 -31.83 -104.15
N ILE A 117 -129.48 -32.31 -103.43
CA ILE A 117 -129.47 -32.44 -101.98
C ILE A 117 -128.34 -33.39 -101.50
N LYS A 118 -128.06 -34.47 -102.25
CA LYS A 118 -126.90 -35.34 -101.96
C LYS A 118 -125.55 -34.63 -102.09
N ALA A 119 -125.40 -33.74 -103.07
CA ALA A 119 -124.17 -32.96 -103.25
C ALA A 119 -124.01 -31.91 -102.13
N GLU A 120 -125.10 -31.25 -101.73
CA GLU A 120 -125.13 -30.31 -100.62
C GLU A 120 -124.75 -31.01 -99.30
N PHE A 121 -125.38 -32.13 -98.95
CA PHE A 121 -125.02 -32.94 -97.76
C PHE A 121 -123.56 -33.44 -97.78
N ALA A 122 -122.99 -33.72 -98.95
CA ALA A 122 -121.58 -34.10 -99.07
C ALA A 122 -120.63 -32.92 -98.76
N GLN A 123 -121.00 -31.70 -99.18
CA GLN A 123 -120.24 -30.48 -98.89
C GLN A 123 -120.39 -30.06 -97.43
N GLU A 124 -121.59 -30.07 -96.86
CA GLU A 124 -121.83 -29.80 -95.44
C GLU A 124 -121.06 -30.77 -94.53
N ARG A 125 -121.08 -32.07 -94.87
CA ARG A 125 -120.35 -33.08 -94.10
C ARG A 125 -118.83 -32.90 -94.19
N ALA A 126 -118.30 -32.48 -95.34
CA ALA A 126 -116.89 -32.14 -95.48
C ALA A 126 -116.53 -30.88 -94.66
N ALA A 127 -117.35 -29.83 -94.73
CA ALA A 127 -117.15 -28.60 -93.95
C ALA A 127 -117.18 -28.85 -92.44
N LEU A 128 -118.13 -29.65 -91.94
CA LEU A 128 -118.18 -30.09 -90.54
C LEU A 128 -116.97 -30.94 -90.13
N GLN A 129 -116.41 -31.73 -91.05
CA GLN A 129 -115.18 -32.49 -90.77
C GLN A 129 -113.93 -31.60 -90.70
N GLU A 130 -113.82 -30.55 -91.53
CA GLU A 130 -112.73 -29.58 -91.41
C GLU A 130 -112.88 -28.68 -90.18
N LEU A 131 -114.11 -28.26 -89.84
CA LEU A 131 -114.38 -27.53 -88.59
C LEU A 131 -114.01 -28.38 -87.36
N HIS A 132 -114.44 -29.64 -87.31
CA HIS A 132 -114.10 -30.51 -86.18
C HIS A 132 -112.60 -30.81 -86.06
N LYS A 133 -111.87 -30.93 -87.18
CA LYS A 133 -110.41 -30.99 -87.16
C LYS A 133 -109.80 -29.70 -86.61
N ALA A 134 -110.30 -28.53 -87.02
CA ALA A 134 -109.83 -27.24 -86.53
C ALA A 134 -110.09 -27.07 -85.03
N GLU A 135 -111.24 -27.52 -84.51
CA GLU A 135 -111.52 -27.58 -83.07
C GLU A 135 -110.56 -28.51 -82.32
N VAL A 136 -110.29 -29.70 -82.86
CA VAL A 136 -109.38 -30.68 -82.24
C VAL A 136 -107.93 -30.19 -82.23
N GLU A 137 -107.44 -29.61 -83.32
CA GLU A 137 -106.08 -29.03 -83.36
C GLU A 137 -105.99 -27.74 -82.53
N ALA A 138 -107.06 -26.94 -82.39
CA ALA A 138 -107.10 -25.79 -81.48
C ALA A 138 -107.03 -26.23 -80.01
N LEU A 139 -107.86 -27.21 -79.60
CA LEU A 139 -107.79 -27.82 -78.26
C LEU A 139 -106.43 -28.46 -77.98
N ARG A 140 -105.78 -28.99 -79.03
CA ARG A 140 -104.41 -29.50 -78.94
C ARG A 140 -103.41 -28.38 -78.72
N THR A 141 -103.44 -27.29 -79.48
CA THR A 141 -102.53 -26.16 -79.25
C THR A 141 -102.74 -25.54 -77.88
N ASP A 142 -103.99 -25.42 -77.41
CA ASP A 142 -104.30 -24.94 -76.06
C ASP A 142 -103.75 -25.88 -74.98
N SER A 143 -103.83 -27.21 -75.21
CA SER A 143 -103.24 -28.22 -74.31
C SER A 143 -101.71 -28.18 -74.33
N GLU A 144 -101.08 -27.99 -75.48
CA GLU A 144 -99.62 -27.88 -75.63
C GLU A 144 -99.11 -26.58 -74.95
N ILE A 145 -99.82 -25.46 -75.11
CA ILE A 145 -99.56 -24.20 -74.40
C ILE A 145 -99.71 -24.38 -72.88
N TRP A 146 -100.77 -25.06 -72.42
CA TRP A 146 -100.99 -25.27 -70.98
C TRP A 146 -99.96 -26.22 -70.36
N GLU A 147 -99.49 -27.23 -71.09
CA GLU A 147 -98.34 -28.04 -70.68
C GLU A 147 -97.05 -27.21 -70.61
N GLU A 148 -96.81 -26.29 -71.55
CA GLU A 148 -95.65 -25.39 -71.47
C GLU A 148 -95.75 -24.41 -70.28
N GLU A 149 -96.93 -23.84 -70.02
CA GLU A 149 -97.19 -23.02 -68.83
C GLU A 149 -96.98 -23.79 -67.51
N LEU A 150 -97.35 -25.07 -67.45
CA LEU A 150 -97.04 -25.91 -66.28
C LEU A 150 -95.54 -26.16 -66.17
N ARG A 151 -94.88 -26.50 -67.28
CA ARG A 151 -93.43 -26.76 -67.31
C ARG A 151 -92.60 -25.51 -66.98
N THR A 152 -93.07 -24.30 -67.28
CA THR A 152 -92.40 -23.07 -66.82
C THR A 152 -92.65 -22.81 -65.33
N LYS A 153 -93.89 -22.91 -64.85
CA LYS A 153 -94.21 -22.73 -63.42
C LYS A 153 -93.51 -23.73 -62.50
N TYR A 154 -93.33 -24.98 -62.94
CA TYR A 154 -92.52 -25.97 -62.22
C TYR A 154 -91.04 -25.59 -62.19
N ARG A 155 -90.45 -25.16 -63.32
CA ARG A 155 -89.05 -24.68 -63.35
C ARG A 155 -88.84 -23.45 -62.47
N GLU A 156 -89.73 -22.46 -62.51
CA GLU A 156 -89.68 -21.32 -61.58
C GLU A 156 -89.76 -21.75 -60.11
N GLN A 157 -90.54 -22.80 -59.80
CA GLN A 157 -90.61 -23.34 -58.44
C GLN A 157 -89.32 -24.07 -58.04
N GLU A 158 -88.71 -24.85 -58.95
CA GLU A 158 -87.41 -25.50 -58.73
C GLU A 158 -86.30 -24.46 -58.53
N GLU A 159 -86.22 -23.44 -59.38
CA GLU A 159 -85.29 -22.31 -59.26
C GLU A 159 -85.46 -21.56 -57.92
N ARG A 160 -86.71 -21.33 -57.48
CA ARG A 160 -86.99 -20.71 -56.17
C ARG A 160 -86.54 -21.59 -55.00
N HIS A 161 -86.73 -22.91 -55.08
CA HIS A 161 -86.26 -23.84 -54.04
C HIS A 161 -84.73 -23.97 -54.03
N GLU A 162 -84.09 -24.01 -55.20
CA GLU A 162 -82.62 -24.04 -55.30
C GLU A 162 -82.01 -22.75 -54.74
N ALA A 163 -82.51 -21.57 -55.14
CA ALA A 163 -82.07 -20.28 -54.61
C ALA A 163 -82.27 -20.16 -53.09
N ALA A 164 -83.37 -20.69 -52.55
CA ALA A 164 -83.61 -20.75 -51.10
C ALA A 164 -82.61 -21.68 -50.38
N MET A 165 -82.31 -22.84 -50.96
CA MET A 165 -81.30 -23.76 -50.43
C MET A 165 -79.89 -23.18 -50.52
N GLU A 166 -79.56 -22.42 -51.57
CA GLU A 166 -78.30 -21.70 -51.67
C GLU A 166 -78.19 -20.53 -50.68
N ALA A 167 -79.28 -19.81 -50.41
CA ALA A 167 -79.31 -18.79 -49.37
C ALA A 167 -79.06 -19.41 -47.98
N ALA A 168 -79.77 -20.50 -47.64
CA ALA A 168 -79.55 -21.22 -46.39
C ALA A 168 -78.11 -21.77 -46.26
N ARG A 169 -77.50 -22.24 -47.36
CA ARG A 169 -76.09 -22.65 -47.44
C ARG A 169 -75.10 -21.47 -47.38
N ARG A 170 -75.52 -20.23 -47.59
CA ARG A 170 -74.68 -19.02 -47.38
C ARG A 170 -74.77 -18.57 -45.94
N GLU A 171 -75.96 -18.37 -45.39
CA GLU A 171 -76.14 -18.07 -43.96
C GLU A 171 -75.50 -19.12 -43.04
N GLY A 172 -75.57 -20.40 -43.42
CA GLY A 172 -74.94 -21.50 -42.66
C GLY A 172 -73.40 -21.50 -42.70
N ARG A 173 -72.78 -20.86 -43.71
CA ARG A 173 -71.33 -20.63 -43.76
C ARG A 173 -70.96 -19.36 -43.03
N GLU A 174 -71.68 -18.27 -43.26
CA GLU A 174 -71.49 -16.99 -42.56
C GLU A 174 -71.54 -17.18 -41.03
N ARG A 175 -72.55 -17.90 -40.50
CA ARG A 175 -72.63 -18.26 -39.07
C ARG A 175 -71.52 -19.20 -38.58
N ALA A 176 -70.97 -20.04 -39.45
CA ALA A 176 -69.85 -20.91 -39.10
C ALA A 176 -68.54 -20.10 -39.00
N GLU A 177 -68.31 -19.22 -39.97
CA GLU A 177 -67.18 -18.27 -40.00
C GLU A 177 -67.26 -17.30 -38.81
N GLU A 178 -68.45 -16.78 -38.45
CA GLU A 178 -68.65 -15.97 -37.23
C GLU A 178 -68.26 -16.73 -35.94
N LEU A 179 -68.67 -17.99 -35.81
CA LEU A 179 -68.35 -18.83 -34.65
C LEU A 179 -66.87 -19.24 -34.60
N GLU A 180 -66.23 -19.48 -35.74
CA GLU A 180 -64.80 -19.78 -35.85
C GLU A 180 -63.97 -18.54 -35.48
N ASN A 181 -64.28 -17.36 -36.05
CA ASN A 181 -63.66 -16.10 -35.68
C ASN A 181 -63.84 -15.75 -34.18
N SER A 182 -65.04 -15.94 -33.62
CA SER A 182 -65.29 -15.70 -32.19
C SER A 182 -64.49 -16.63 -31.29
N ARG A 183 -64.35 -17.91 -31.68
CA ARG A 183 -63.57 -18.90 -30.95
C ARG A 183 -62.07 -18.60 -31.01
N ASP A 184 -61.56 -18.23 -32.18
CA ASP A 184 -60.13 -17.94 -32.33
C ASP A 184 -59.75 -16.63 -31.61
N GLN A 185 -60.63 -15.63 -31.57
CA GLN A 185 -60.48 -14.44 -30.71
C GLN A 185 -60.46 -14.81 -29.21
N GLU A 186 -61.29 -15.75 -28.75
CA GLU A 186 -61.19 -16.27 -27.37
C GLU A 186 -59.85 -16.99 -27.11
N ILE A 187 -59.34 -17.75 -28.09
CA ILE A 187 -58.08 -18.47 -27.96
C ILE A 187 -56.89 -17.50 -27.93
N GLU A 188 -56.84 -16.52 -28.84
CA GLU A 188 -55.82 -15.46 -28.83
C GLU A 188 -55.89 -14.63 -27.54
N GLY A 189 -57.10 -14.30 -27.08
CA GLY A 189 -57.35 -13.63 -25.81
C GLY A 189 -56.70 -14.38 -24.65
N ARG A 190 -57.06 -15.65 -24.44
CA ARG A 190 -56.47 -16.49 -23.37
C ARG A 190 -54.97 -16.65 -23.49
N ILE A 191 -54.43 -16.81 -24.71
CA ILE A 191 -52.98 -16.89 -24.94
C ILE A 191 -52.28 -15.56 -24.57
N SER A 192 -52.91 -14.42 -24.84
CA SER A 192 -52.37 -13.10 -24.44
C SER A 192 -52.44 -12.88 -22.92
N GLU A 193 -53.51 -13.33 -22.26
CA GLU A 193 -53.65 -13.32 -20.81
C GLU A 193 -52.60 -14.22 -20.15
N GLU A 194 -52.42 -15.46 -20.62
CA GLU A 194 -51.38 -16.37 -20.11
C GLU A 194 -49.97 -15.81 -20.28
N ARG A 195 -49.67 -15.20 -21.44
CA ARG A 195 -48.39 -14.51 -21.69
C ARG A 195 -48.17 -13.36 -20.71
N SER A 196 -49.13 -12.45 -20.58
CA SER A 196 -49.00 -11.31 -19.65
C SER A 196 -48.90 -11.75 -18.18
N ALA A 197 -49.61 -12.81 -17.79
CA ALA A 197 -49.51 -13.41 -16.46
C ALA A 197 -48.18 -14.17 -16.23
N HIS A 198 -47.55 -14.69 -17.29
CA HIS A 198 -46.24 -15.32 -17.26
C HIS A 198 -45.11 -14.29 -17.22
N GLU A 199 -45.21 -13.22 -18.01
CA GLU A 199 -44.33 -12.05 -17.98
C GLU A 199 -44.38 -11.34 -16.62
N GLY A 200 -45.58 -11.10 -16.08
CA GLY A 200 -45.75 -10.55 -14.73
C GLY A 200 -45.16 -11.44 -13.62
N ARG A 201 -45.23 -12.77 -13.76
CA ARG A 201 -44.56 -13.73 -12.87
C ARG A 201 -43.03 -13.66 -13.01
N HIS A 202 -42.50 -13.56 -14.22
CA HIS A 202 -41.07 -13.37 -14.46
C HIS A 202 -40.56 -12.03 -13.93
N GLU A 203 -41.29 -10.93 -14.13
CA GLU A 203 -40.96 -9.63 -13.56
C GLU A 203 -40.95 -9.67 -12.03
N ALA A 204 -41.96 -10.27 -11.40
CA ALA A 204 -41.99 -10.45 -9.96
C ALA A 204 -40.79 -11.26 -9.45
N ALA A 205 -40.43 -12.35 -10.14
CA ALA A 205 -39.25 -13.16 -9.81
C ALA A 205 -37.94 -12.38 -10.00
N LEU A 206 -37.79 -11.60 -11.08
CA LEU A 206 -36.61 -10.76 -11.33
C LEU A 206 -36.50 -9.62 -10.31
N ARG A 207 -37.61 -9.00 -9.91
CA ARG A 207 -37.65 -7.99 -8.82
C ARG A 207 -37.26 -8.63 -7.49
N ALA A 208 -37.76 -9.83 -7.16
CA ALA A 208 -37.39 -10.57 -5.97
C ALA A 208 -35.90 -10.95 -5.94
N LEU A 209 -35.35 -11.43 -7.07
CA LEU A 209 -33.92 -11.74 -7.21
C LEU A 209 -33.04 -10.49 -7.09
N LYS A 210 -33.43 -9.36 -7.68
CA LYS A 210 -32.73 -8.07 -7.52
C LYS A 210 -32.73 -7.59 -6.07
N ASN A 211 -33.87 -7.68 -5.38
CA ASN A 211 -33.98 -7.31 -3.97
C ASN A 211 -33.14 -8.25 -3.07
N ALA A 212 -33.10 -9.55 -3.36
CA ALA A 212 -32.27 -10.51 -2.64
C ALA A 212 -30.76 -10.29 -2.90
N ALA A 213 -30.38 -9.90 -4.12
CA ALA A 213 -29.01 -9.53 -4.45
C ALA A 213 -28.56 -8.26 -3.71
N ALA A 214 -29.39 -7.20 -3.73
CA ALA A 214 -29.14 -5.98 -2.98
C ALA A 214 -29.10 -6.21 -1.45
N GLY A 215 -29.94 -7.12 -0.93
CA GLY A 215 -29.87 -7.56 0.47
C GLY A 215 -28.52 -8.17 0.82
N ARG A 216 -28.04 -9.12 0.01
CA ARG A 216 -26.70 -9.74 0.18
C ARG A 216 -25.56 -8.75 0.00
N GLU A 217 -25.69 -7.77 -0.89
CA GLU A 217 -24.70 -6.70 -1.04
C GLU A 217 -24.61 -5.84 0.22
N LEU A 218 -25.74 -5.49 0.84
CA LEU A 218 -25.80 -4.77 2.12
C LEU A 218 -25.33 -5.62 3.31
N GLU A 219 -25.48 -6.95 3.27
CA GLU A 219 -24.88 -7.88 4.24
C GLU A 219 -23.35 -7.89 4.10
N LEU A 220 -22.84 -8.11 2.88
CA LEU A 220 -21.40 -8.07 2.59
C LEU A 220 -20.76 -6.72 2.95
N GLN A 221 -21.44 -5.60 2.69
CA GLN A 221 -20.94 -4.27 3.10
C GLN A 221 -20.82 -4.13 4.62
N LYS A 222 -21.73 -4.71 5.41
CA LYS A 222 -21.64 -4.74 6.88
C LYS A 222 -20.53 -5.67 7.36
N ASP A 223 -20.38 -6.84 6.75
CA ASP A 223 -19.31 -7.79 7.08
C ASP A 223 -17.93 -7.17 6.80
N TYR A 224 -17.78 -6.48 5.65
CA TYR A 224 -16.57 -5.71 5.36
C TYR A 224 -16.34 -4.56 6.36
N GLN A 225 -17.38 -3.84 6.79
CA GLN A 225 -17.26 -2.81 7.82
C GLN A 225 -16.80 -3.41 9.16
N ALA A 226 -17.41 -4.49 9.62
CA ALA A 226 -17.03 -5.17 10.86
C ALA A 226 -15.59 -5.73 10.83
N VAL A 227 -15.15 -6.25 9.68
CA VAL A 227 -13.75 -6.67 9.47
C VAL A 227 -12.80 -5.47 9.50
N VAL A 228 -13.17 -4.35 8.88
CA VAL A 228 -12.36 -3.11 8.88
C VAL A 228 -12.29 -2.50 10.29
N GLU A 229 -13.38 -2.46 11.04
CA GLU A 229 -13.39 -2.02 12.45
C GLU A 229 -12.50 -2.92 13.32
N THR A 230 -12.61 -4.25 13.16
CA THR A 230 -11.75 -5.22 13.85
C THR A 230 -10.27 -4.95 13.55
N GLN A 231 -9.91 -4.82 12.26
CA GLN A 231 -8.54 -4.52 11.83
C GLN A 231 -8.05 -3.15 12.32
N GLN A 232 -8.93 -2.14 12.41
CA GLN A 232 -8.58 -0.84 12.99
C GLN A 232 -8.23 -0.98 14.47
N THR A 233 -9.02 -1.72 15.27
CA THR A 233 -8.70 -1.95 16.69
C THR A 233 -7.42 -2.77 16.88
N GLU A 234 -7.12 -3.73 16.01
CA GLU A 234 -5.85 -4.48 16.01
C GLU A 234 -4.66 -3.55 15.68
N ILE A 235 -4.80 -2.70 14.66
CA ILE A 235 -3.79 -1.70 14.28
C ILE A 235 -3.55 -0.69 15.41
N GLU A 236 -4.59 -0.25 16.12
CA GLU A 236 -4.47 0.65 17.26
C GLU A 236 -3.82 -0.02 18.48
N SER A 237 -4.15 -1.27 18.77
CA SER A 237 -3.47 -2.08 19.79
C SER A 237 -1.98 -2.24 19.47
N LEU A 238 -1.63 -2.60 18.22
CA LEU A 238 -0.25 -2.75 17.78
C LEU A 238 0.53 -1.42 17.78
N ARG A 239 -0.13 -0.27 17.52
CA ARG A 239 0.47 1.06 17.69
C ARG A 239 0.77 1.35 19.17
N ALA A 240 -0.19 1.09 20.06
CA ALA A 240 0.01 1.26 21.50
C ALA A 240 1.12 0.36 22.06
N GLU A 241 1.23 -0.88 21.58
CA GLU A 241 2.37 -1.76 21.88
C GLU A 241 3.70 -1.21 21.37
N LEU A 242 3.76 -0.70 20.13
CA LEU A 242 4.98 -0.14 19.56
C LEU A 242 5.42 1.13 20.30
N ASP A 243 4.50 2.00 20.70
CA ASP A 243 4.80 3.21 21.46
C ASP A 243 5.18 2.91 22.91
N SER A 244 4.56 1.91 23.54
CA SER A 244 5.02 1.35 24.83
C SER A 244 6.46 0.81 24.74
N ARG A 245 6.77 0.00 23.72
CA ARG A 245 8.13 -0.52 23.47
C ARG A 245 9.13 0.60 23.15
N ARG A 246 8.72 1.67 22.47
CA ARG A 246 9.55 2.87 22.22
C ARG A 246 9.88 3.59 23.53
N LEU A 247 8.90 3.82 24.41
CA LEU A 247 9.11 4.45 25.71
C LEU A 247 10.10 3.65 26.57
N LEU A 248 9.91 2.33 26.67
CA LEU A 248 10.83 1.44 27.39
C LEU A 248 12.27 1.48 26.82
N VAL A 249 12.41 1.53 25.49
CA VAL A 249 13.74 1.67 24.85
C VAL A 249 14.33 3.07 25.07
N GLU A 250 13.53 4.12 25.15
CA GLU A 250 14.02 5.44 25.54
C GLU A 250 14.39 5.55 27.02
N GLU A 251 13.69 4.84 27.91
CA GLU A 251 14.00 4.77 29.34
C GLU A 251 15.30 4.00 29.57
N ALA A 252 15.46 2.81 28.99
CA ALA A 252 16.73 2.09 28.99
C ALA A 252 17.89 2.94 28.43
N ARG A 253 17.67 3.69 27.34
CA ARG A 253 18.68 4.64 26.80
C ARG A 253 18.94 5.84 27.70
N LYS A 254 18.01 6.25 28.56
CA LYS A 254 18.25 7.29 29.58
C LYS A 254 19.09 6.71 30.71
N GLU A 255 18.79 5.49 31.15
CA GLU A 255 19.55 4.74 32.16
C GLU A 255 21.00 4.48 31.71
N GLU A 256 21.20 3.88 30.53
CA GLU A 256 22.52 3.70 29.88
C GLU A 256 23.33 5.01 29.85
N ARG A 257 22.70 6.13 29.49
CA ARG A 257 23.37 7.45 29.47
C ARG A 257 23.75 7.92 30.87
N THR A 258 22.93 7.65 31.89
CA THR A 258 23.29 7.97 33.29
C THR A 258 24.39 7.08 33.83
N GLU A 259 24.42 5.78 33.48
CA GLU A 259 25.50 4.87 33.85
C GLU A 259 26.82 5.26 33.17
N VAL A 260 26.82 5.50 31.86
CA VAL A 260 28.00 5.97 31.11
C VAL A 260 28.50 7.31 31.66
N LYS A 261 27.61 8.22 32.06
CA LYS A 261 27.98 9.48 32.73
C LYS A 261 28.58 9.23 34.12
N ALA A 262 28.02 8.33 34.92
CA ALA A 262 28.55 7.98 36.24
C ALA A 262 29.92 7.31 36.16
N LEU A 263 30.14 6.42 35.18
CA LEU A 263 31.44 5.79 34.89
C LEU A 263 32.46 6.82 34.39
N ALA A 264 32.06 7.76 33.52
CA ALA A 264 32.92 8.84 33.05
C ALA A 264 33.33 9.78 34.20
N GLU A 265 32.39 10.19 35.05
CA GLU A 265 32.69 10.97 36.26
C GLU A 265 33.56 10.19 37.26
N GLY A 266 33.32 8.89 37.44
CA GLY A 266 34.15 8.02 38.27
C GLY A 266 35.60 8.03 37.81
N ARG A 267 35.82 7.75 36.52
CA ARG A 267 37.15 7.78 35.88
C ARG A 267 37.78 9.17 35.90
N GLU A 268 37.00 10.24 35.80
CA GLU A 268 37.51 11.62 35.94
C GLU A 268 37.96 11.92 37.38
N ARG A 269 37.23 11.44 38.39
CA ARG A 269 37.63 11.54 39.81
C ARG A 269 38.89 10.72 40.08
N GLU A 270 38.99 9.50 39.57
CA GLU A 270 40.20 8.66 39.63
C GLU A 270 41.41 9.34 38.98
N LEU A 271 41.24 9.92 37.78
CA LEU A 271 42.31 10.67 37.10
C LEU A 271 42.73 11.92 37.89
N ARG A 272 41.78 12.66 38.49
CA ARG A 272 42.12 13.77 39.40
C ARG A 272 42.86 13.30 40.65
N GLN A 273 42.46 12.18 41.24
CA GLN A 273 43.16 11.58 42.39
C GLN A 273 44.57 11.13 42.01
N ALA A 274 44.74 10.42 40.90
CA ALA A 274 46.06 9.98 40.40
C ALA A 274 46.97 11.15 39.97
N GLN A 275 46.40 12.27 39.51
CA GLN A 275 47.16 13.51 39.32
C GLN A 275 47.53 14.15 40.66
N ALA A 276 46.63 14.17 41.64
CA ALA A 276 46.89 14.72 42.97
C ALA A 276 47.95 13.91 43.74
N THR A 277 47.94 12.58 43.67
CA THR A 277 49.00 11.75 44.28
C THR A 277 50.33 11.96 43.59
N ARG A 278 50.41 11.99 42.26
CA ARG A 278 51.65 12.34 41.53
C ARG A 278 52.17 13.73 41.89
N LEU A 279 51.28 14.71 42.11
CA LEU A 279 51.66 16.05 42.56
C LEU A 279 52.10 16.07 44.04
N ALA A 280 51.58 15.18 44.90
CA ALA A 280 52.08 14.99 46.26
C ALA A 280 53.46 14.30 46.25
N GLU A 281 53.60 13.18 45.55
CA GLU A 281 54.85 12.43 45.38
C GLU A 281 55.99 13.31 44.83
N THR A 282 55.70 14.16 43.84
CA THR A 282 56.70 15.09 43.29
C THR A 282 57.01 16.28 44.20
N ARG A 283 56.05 16.72 45.05
CA ARG A 283 56.33 17.68 46.12
C ARG A 283 57.19 17.07 47.21
N GLU A 284 56.84 15.91 47.74
CA GLU A 284 57.66 15.20 48.73
C GLU A 284 59.06 14.90 48.18
N ALA A 285 59.19 14.48 46.91
CA ALA A 285 60.49 14.28 46.28
C ALA A 285 61.30 15.58 46.13
N ALA A 286 60.64 16.73 45.96
CA ALA A 286 61.28 18.04 45.96
C ALA A 286 61.66 18.50 47.38
N GLU A 287 60.81 18.26 48.38
CA GLU A 287 61.06 18.56 49.79
C GLU A 287 62.24 17.74 50.32
N ARG A 288 62.26 16.41 50.09
CA ARG A 288 63.41 15.54 50.42
C ARG A 288 64.72 16.01 49.75
N ARG A 289 64.66 16.57 48.53
CA ARG A 289 65.83 17.19 47.86
C ARG A 289 66.26 18.50 48.53
N VAL A 290 65.31 19.34 48.93
CA VAL A 290 65.59 20.58 49.68
C VAL A 290 66.16 20.27 51.06
N GLU A 291 65.67 19.24 51.74
CA GLU A 291 66.20 18.75 53.02
C GLU A 291 67.61 18.18 52.87
N ALA A 292 67.87 17.36 51.84
CA ALA A 292 69.23 16.88 51.54
C ALA A 292 70.20 18.04 51.27
N LEU A 293 69.79 19.05 50.49
CA LEU A 293 70.58 20.25 50.23
C LEU A 293 70.77 21.14 51.48
N ARG A 294 69.81 21.18 52.40
CA ARG A 294 69.96 21.84 53.72
C ARG A 294 70.95 21.08 54.59
N ALA A 295 70.78 19.76 54.74
CA ALA A 295 71.68 18.91 55.51
C ALA A 295 73.12 18.94 54.99
N GLN A 296 73.31 18.98 53.66
CA GLN A 296 74.62 19.21 53.04
C GLN A 296 75.17 20.59 53.42
N ARG A 297 74.43 21.68 53.21
CA ARG A 297 74.86 23.03 53.60
C ARG A 297 75.16 23.17 55.09
N GLU A 298 74.45 22.44 55.95
CA GLU A 298 74.70 22.38 57.40
C GLU A 298 75.92 21.53 57.76
N ALA A 299 76.24 20.49 56.98
CA ALA A 299 77.51 19.77 57.09
C ALA A 299 78.68 20.67 56.65
N ASP A 300 78.56 21.34 55.50
CA ASP A 300 79.56 22.29 54.98
C ASP A 300 79.79 23.46 55.95
N ASN A 301 78.72 24.06 56.50
CA ASN A 301 78.84 25.11 57.52
C ASN A 301 79.46 24.59 58.83
N ARG A 302 79.21 23.34 59.23
CA ARG A 302 79.89 22.74 60.39
C ARG A 302 81.38 22.48 60.10
N ALA A 303 81.73 22.03 58.91
CA ALA A 303 83.12 21.83 58.49
C ALA A 303 83.89 23.16 58.38
N LEU A 304 83.27 24.22 57.85
CA LEU A 304 83.84 25.57 57.82
C LEU A 304 84.02 26.13 59.23
N ARG A 305 83.04 25.96 60.13
CA ARG A 305 83.17 26.35 61.55
C ARG A 305 84.27 25.57 62.26
N ALA A 306 84.40 24.26 61.99
CA ALA A 306 85.47 23.43 62.54
C ALA A 306 86.85 23.95 62.09
N ARG A 307 87.04 24.18 60.77
CA ARG A 307 88.26 24.79 60.22
C ARG A 307 88.55 26.16 60.83
N HIS A 308 87.56 27.04 60.95
CA HIS A 308 87.77 28.32 61.62
C HIS A 308 88.13 28.17 63.10
N THR A 309 87.62 27.18 63.83
CA THR A 309 88.08 26.90 65.21
C THR A 309 89.48 26.30 65.26
N GLU A 310 89.88 25.50 64.26
CA GLU A 310 91.24 24.99 64.10
C GLU A 310 92.22 26.13 63.78
N GLU A 311 91.91 26.97 62.80
CA GLU A 311 92.63 28.21 62.44
C GLU A 311 92.78 29.14 63.65
N ILE A 312 91.71 29.40 64.41
CA ILE A 312 91.77 30.19 65.65
C ILE A 312 92.64 29.50 66.71
N SER A 313 92.66 28.16 66.78
CA SER A 313 93.54 27.44 67.71
C SER A 313 95.01 27.46 67.31
N VAL A 314 95.31 27.44 66.00
CA VAL A 314 96.67 27.59 65.45
C VAL A 314 97.15 29.02 65.69
N LEU A 315 96.34 30.03 65.34
CA LEU A 315 96.68 31.43 65.60
C LEU A 315 96.87 31.71 67.09
N ARG A 316 96.06 31.11 67.99
CA ARG A 316 96.28 31.20 69.44
C ARG A 316 97.61 30.59 69.86
N ARG A 317 97.96 29.40 69.37
CA ARG A 317 99.28 28.78 69.62
C ARG A 317 100.41 29.65 69.09
N GLU A 318 100.31 30.20 67.88
CA GLU A 318 101.31 31.14 67.36
C GLU A 318 101.44 32.40 68.22
N TYR A 319 100.33 32.95 68.74
CA TYR A 319 100.38 34.09 69.67
C TYR A 319 100.97 33.70 71.03
N GLU A 320 100.63 32.53 71.57
CA GLU A 320 101.19 31.98 72.81
C GLU A 320 102.69 31.66 72.68
N GLU A 321 103.12 31.11 71.54
CA GLU A 321 104.53 30.87 71.18
C GLU A 321 105.30 32.18 71.00
N ARG A 322 104.71 33.19 70.33
CA ARG A 322 105.31 34.54 70.24
C ARG A 322 105.43 35.19 71.62
N LEU A 323 104.41 35.06 72.48
CA LEU A 323 104.45 35.58 73.85
C LEU A 323 105.51 34.86 74.70
N ALA A 324 105.59 33.52 74.58
CA ALA A 324 106.62 32.72 75.25
C ALA A 324 108.04 33.01 74.71
N ALA A 325 108.18 33.34 73.43
CA ALA A 325 109.44 33.79 72.84
C ALA A 325 109.82 35.21 73.28
N GLU A 326 108.85 36.13 73.42
CA GLU A 326 109.10 37.46 74.03
C GLU A 326 109.46 37.35 75.50
N ASP A 327 108.76 36.54 76.29
CA ASP A 327 109.13 36.29 77.69
C ASP A 327 110.44 35.51 77.81
N GLY A 328 110.79 34.68 76.82
CA GLY A 328 112.11 34.08 76.67
C GLY A 328 113.20 35.13 76.43
N ARG A 329 112.96 36.09 75.52
CA ARG A 329 113.85 37.25 75.32
C ARG A 329 113.98 38.07 76.59
N ARG A 330 112.87 38.49 77.20
CA ARG A 330 112.86 39.23 78.48
C ARG A 330 113.64 38.50 79.57
N LYS A 331 113.49 37.17 79.70
CA LYS A 331 114.27 36.36 80.64
C LYS A 331 115.77 36.35 80.30
N SER A 332 116.14 36.26 79.02
CA SER A 332 117.55 36.37 78.60
C SER A 332 118.12 37.79 78.78
N GLU A 333 117.29 38.82 78.63
CA GLU A 333 117.65 40.22 78.86
C GLU A 333 117.81 40.51 80.35
N THR A 334 116.89 40.05 81.22
CA THR A 334 117.05 40.15 82.67
C THR A 334 118.23 39.33 83.15
N TRP A 335 118.45 38.12 82.61
CA TRP A 335 119.60 37.30 82.99
C TRP A 335 120.92 37.94 82.55
N ALA A 336 120.99 38.54 81.35
CA ALA A 336 122.17 39.30 80.91
C ALA A 336 122.37 40.61 81.70
N LEU A 337 121.31 41.20 82.26
CA LEU A 337 121.40 42.34 83.19
C LEU A 337 121.84 41.90 84.59
N GLU A 338 121.37 40.75 85.07
CA GLU A 338 121.82 40.10 86.31
C GLU A 338 123.28 39.65 86.20
N GLU A 339 123.70 39.09 85.07
CA GLU A 339 125.10 38.72 84.80
C GLU A 339 126.00 39.97 84.78
N ARG A 340 125.57 41.07 84.15
CA ARG A 340 126.27 42.37 84.21
C ARG A 340 126.29 42.99 85.61
N LEU A 341 125.25 42.78 86.42
CA LEU A 341 125.23 43.18 87.83
C LEU A 341 126.21 42.35 88.66
N ASN A 342 126.23 41.03 88.48
CA ASN A 342 127.19 40.14 89.12
C ASN A 342 128.63 40.46 88.67
N GLU A 343 128.88 40.77 87.40
CA GLU A 343 130.18 41.29 86.95
C GLU A 343 130.53 42.61 87.63
N ALA A 344 129.58 43.54 87.75
CA ALA A 344 129.80 44.83 88.41
C ALA A 344 130.11 44.63 89.90
N ASP A 345 129.38 43.75 90.60
CA ASP A 345 129.66 43.41 91.99
C ASP A 345 130.98 42.65 92.16
N ILE A 346 131.36 41.75 91.25
CA ILE A 346 132.69 41.10 91.26
C ILE A 346 133.80 42.14 91.05
N ARG A 347 133.59 43.14 90.17
CA ARG A 347 134.52 44.27 90.00
C ARG A 347 134.59 45.10 91.27
N LEU A 348 133.45 45.48 91.86
CA LEU A 348 133.36 46.28 93.09
C LEU A 348 133.93 45.53 94.31
N GLU A 349 133.79 44.20 94.38
CA GLU A 349 134.48 43.36 95.34
C GLU A 349 135.99 43.29 95.07
N SER A 350 136.43 43.18 93.81
CA SER A 350 137.86 43.18 93.46
C SER A 350 138.51 44.52 93.79
N GLU A 351 137.80 45.62 93.58
CA GLU A 351 138.17 46.97 94.01
C GLU A 351 138.18 47.06 95.54
N ARG A 352 137.15 46.58 96.26
CA ARG A 352 137.16 46.53 97.74
C ARG A 352 138.31 45.67 98.28
N ARG A 353 138.67 44.58 97.61
CA ARG A 353 139.86 43.75 97.94
C ARG A 353 141.15 44.52 97.65
N ALA A 354 141.24 45.25 96.54
CA ALA A 354 142.40 46.07 96.19
C ALA A 354 142.57 47.28 97.12
N TYR A 355 141.50 48.04 97.39
CA TYR A 355 141.48 49.12 98.38
C TYR A 355 141.70 48.60 99.80
N GLY A 356 141.17 47.43 100.16
CA GLY A 356 141.42 46.77 101.44
C GLY A 356 142.87 46.28 101.58
N ALA A 357 143.47 45.77 100.50
CA ALA A 357 144.89 45.42 100.46
C ALA A 357 145.76 46.68 100.55
N ARG A 358 145.43 47.74 99.80
CA ARG A 358 146.15 49.02 99.79
C ARG A 358 146.00 49.81 101.10
N MET A 359 144.86 49.68 101.78
CA MET A 359 144.67 50.18 103.15
C MET A 359 145.49 49.37 104.14
N LYS A 360 145.56 48.04 104.00
CA LYS A 360 146.46 47.21 104.82
C LYS A 360 147.94 47.47 104.53
N GLU A 361 148.31 47.74 103.29
CA GLU A 361 149.65 48.25 102.95
C GLU A 361 149.88 49.60 103.62
N LEU A 362 148.97 50.57 103.51
CA LEU A 362 149.11 51.85 104.20
C LEU A 362 149.11 51.72 105.73
N GLU A 363 148.42 50.74 106.30
CA GLU A 363 148.48 50.43 107.73
C GLU A 363 149.80 49.74 108.10
N THR A 364 150.35 48.84 107.28
CA THR A 364 151.65 48.22 107.54
C THR A 364 152.82 49.15 107.23
N THR A 365 152.74 50.03 106.23
CA THR A 365 153.73 51.11 106.05
C THR A 365 153.62 52.05 107.24
N ARG A 366 152.44 52.55 107.61
CA ARG A 366 152.27 53.45 108.77
C ARG A 366 152.62 52.81 110.12
N LEU A 367 152.49 51.50 110.28
CA LEU A 367 152.97 50.75 111.45
C LEU A 367 154.48 50.47 111.38
N SER A 368 155.06 50.28 110.19
CA SER A 368 156.50 50.17 110.00
C SER A 368 157.22 51.51 110.10
N GLU A 369 156.56 52.60 109.69
CA GLU A 369 156.93 54.00 109.86
C GLU A 369 156.77 54.40 111.32
N LYS A 370 155.74 53.92 112.03
CA LYS A 370 155.68 54.04 113.49
C LYS A 370 156.78 53.25 114.17
N ALA A 371 157.03 52.00 113.80
CA ALA A 371 158.09 51.20 114.40
C ALA A 371 159.50 51.66 113.98
N ALA A 372 159.63 52.35 112.84
CA ALA A 372 160.83 53.08 112.45
C ALA A 372 160.94 54.36 113.27
N PHE A 373 159.90 55.19 113.35
CA PHE A 373 159.84 56.43 114.15
C PHE A 373 159.97 56.19 115.66
N GLU A 374 159.52 55.05 116.19
CA GLU A 374 159.69 54.65 117.60
C GLU A 374 161.13 54.19 117.82
N ARG A 375 161.72 53.36 116.94
CA ARG A 375 163.16 53.04 116.99
C ARG A 375 164.05 54.24 116.72
N ASP A 376 163.63 55.17 115.88
CA ASP A 376 164.29 56.43 115.58
C ASP A 376 164.03 57.46 116.68
N GLN A 377 163.00 57.30 117.53
CA GLN A 377 162.84 58.05 118.78
C GLN A 377 163.63 57.43 119.94
N GLU A 378 163.87 56.12 119.96
CA GLU A 378 164.83 55.49 120.87
C GLU A 378 166.26 55.88 120.46
N LEU A 379 166.61 55.69 119.19
CA LEU A 379 167.89 56.12 118.61
C LEU A 379 168.03 57.64 118.55
N ALA A 380 166.96 58.44 118.57
CA ALA A 380 167.02 59.89 118.80
C ALA A 380 166.90 60.29 120.27
N ALA A 381 166.48 59.44 121.20
CA ALA A 381 166.70 59.69 122.63
C ALA A 381 168.17 59.47 122.98
N GLU A 382 168.79 58.44 122.40
CA GLU A 382 170.23 58.18 122.50
C GLU A 382 171.04 59.19 121.67
N ARG A 383 170.65 59.48 120.42
CA ARG A 383 171.30 60.54 119.64
C ARG A 383 171.04 61.92 120.20
N LEU A 384 169.87 62.32 120.70
CA LEU A 384 169.74 63.66 121.31
C LEU A 384 170.55 63.77 122.61
N ARG A 385 170.80 62.69 123.35
CA ARG A 385 171.81 62.69 124.42
C ARG A 385 173.25 62.91 123.89
N ALA A 386 173.55 62.50 122.66
CA ALA A 386 174.84 62.72 121.99
C ALA A 386 174.91 63.98 121.09
N GLU A 387 173.78 64.52 120.65
CA GLU A 387 173.64 65.59 119.65
C GLU A 387 173.10 66.89 120.25
N ILE A 388 172.51 66.88 121.45
CA ILE A 388 172.60 68.05 122.34
C ILE A 388 174.08 68.34 122.63
N SER A 389 174.94 67.32 122.63
CA SER A 389 176.39 67.44 122.80
C SER A 389 177.17 67.67 121.49
N ALA A 390 176.50 67.90 120.34
CA ALA A 390 177.18 68.01 119.03
C ALA A 390 176.46 68.82 117.92
N ARG A 391 175.19 69.25 118.10
CA ARG A 391 174.44 70.07 117.13
C ARG A 391 174.18 71.50 117.58
N GLU A 392 174.85 71.94 118.64
CA GLU A 392 175.21 73.37 118.77
C GLU A 392 176.09 73.81 117.58
N ASP A 393 176.91 72.89 117.03
CA ASP A 393 177.93 73.18 116.01
C ASP A 393 177.46 73.18 114.53
N ARG A 394 176.18 72.88 114.21
CA ARG A 394 175.78 72.57 112.82
C ARG A 394 174.47 73.18 112.29
N ILE A 395 174.09 74.35 112.78
CA ILE A 395 172.90 75.12 112.35
C ILE A 395 173.10 75.94 111.03
N VAL A 396 174.19 75.70 110.28
CA VAL A 396 174.76 76.72 109.37
C VAL A 396 174.44 76.60 107.85
N GLU A 397 174.01 75.45 107.28
CA GLU A 397 174.10 75.21 105.82
C GLU A 397 172.89 74.49 105.08
N LEU A 398 172.17 75.22 104.19
CA LEU A 398 171.56 74.87 102.84
C LEU A 398 170.26 74.03 102.59
N GLU A 399 169.83 73.96 101.30
CA GLU A 399 168.46 74.24 100.77
C GLU A 399 168.12 73.67 99.31
N GLU A 400 166.98 74.10 98.68
CA GLU A 400 166.56 74.09 97.21
C GLU A 400 165.88 72.82 96.45
N LEU A 401 164.94 72.99 95.42
CA LEU A 401 164.33 72.10 94.27
C LEU A 401 163.02 71.14 94.43
N GLY A 402 162.17 70.50 93.51
CA GLY A 402 161.69 70.38 92.02
C GLY A 402 160.99 68.98 91.59
N GLU A 403 160.22 68.54 90.49
CA GLU A 403 159.15 68.95 89.44
C GLU A 403 158.66 67.80 88.33
N ARG A 404 157.41 67.74 87.67
CA ARG A 404 156.95 67.20 86.23
C ARG A 404 155.76 66.09 85.87
N PRO A 405 155.11 65.95 84.61
CA PRO A 405 153.83 65.16 84.18
C PRO A 405 153.61 64.39 82.72
N GLY A 406 152.41 63.81 82.25
CA GLY A 406 152.08 63.09 80.87
C GLY A 406 150.59 62.56 80.38
N THR A 407 150.29 61.94 79.14
CA THR A 407 148.89 61.65 78.44
C THR A 407 148.62 60.51 77.25
N PRO A 408 147.35 60.14 76.73
CA PRO A 408 146.84 59.05 75.69
C PRO A 408 145.92 59.47 74.39
N PRO A 409 145.00 58.77 73.54
CA PRO A 409 144.43 57.39 73.02
C PRO A 409 144.24 57.16 71.38
N GLU A 410 143.36 56.48 70.49
CA GLU A 410 142.16 55.48 70.18
C GLU A 410 141.90 55.17 68.57
N ALA A 411 140.98 54.47 67.73
CA ALA A 411 139.80 53.44 67.56
C ALA A 411 139.31 52.95 66.03
N PRO A 412 138.38 51.94 65.66
CA PRO A 412 138.07 51.24 64.26
C PRO A 412 136.60 50.65 63.69
N ALA A 413 136.33 50.10 62.41
CA ALA A 413 135.01 49.44 61.79
C ALA A 413 134.91 48.66 60.31
N GLY A 414 133.78 47.97 59.78
CA GLY A 414 133.49 47.37 58.31
C GLY A 414 132.22 46.41 57.83
N PRO A 415 131.85 46.05 56.48
CA PRO A 415 130.54 45.38 55.87
C PRO A 415 130.38 44.45 54.48
N ASP A 416 129.14 43.91 54.04
CA ASP A 416 128.38 43.41 52.70
C ASP A 416 128.62 42.11 51.70
N GLN A 417 127.89 41.50 50.62
CA GLN A 417 126.52 41.17 49.87
C GLN A 417 126.65 40.17 48.52
N VAL A 418 125.83 39.58 47.51
CA VAL A 418 124.42 39.09 46.92
C VAL A 418 124.52 38.31 45.44
N SER A 419 123.72 37.60 44.46
CA SER A 419 122.35 37.07 43.84
C SER A 419 122.43 35.80 42.75
N VAL A 420 121.65 35.20 41.71
CA VAL A 420 120.37 35.21 40.76
C VAL A 420 120.00 33.85 39.84
N VAL A 421 119.02 33.67 38.80
CA VAL A 421 118.39 32.34 38.15
C VAL A 421 118.10 31.94 36.52
N PRO A 422 116.93 31.44 35.81
CA PRO A 422 116.76 30.26 34.76
C PRO A 422 115.80 30.17 33.37
N ASP A 423 115.53 28.96 32.66
CA ASP A 423 114.44 28.32 31.64
C ASP A 423 114.43 28.35 29.98
N ASP A 424 113.76 27.65 28.92
CA ASP A 424 112.76 26.51 28.38
C ASP A 424 112.90 26.08 26.77
N HIS A 425 112.20 25.37 25.73
CA HIS A 425 110.89 24.64 25.21
C HIS A 425 110.92 23.72 23.79
N ALA A 426 109.84 23.09 23.10
CA ALA A 426 109.83 22.11 21.84
C ALA A 426 108.55 21.77 20.80
N GLY A 427 108.56 20.87 19.68
CA GLY A 427 107.41 20.40 18.68
C GLY A 427 107.55 19.39 17.35
N SER A 428 106.51 18.86 16.52
CA SER A 428 106.54 17.87 15.27
C SER A 428 105.26 17.50 14.26
N VAL A 429 105.29 16.73 13.05
CA VAL A 429 104.15 16.27 12.00
C VAL A 429 104.34 15.17 10.76
N PRO A 430 103.32 14.60 9.93
CA PRO A 430 103.30 13.47 8.81
C PRO A 430 102.37 13.43 7.42
N GLU A 431 102.31 12.40 6.42
CA GLU A 431 101.49 12.27 5.05
C GLU A 431 101.30 10.86 4.16
N THR A 432 100.49 10.69 2.99
CA THR A 432 100.06 9.44 2.05
C THR A 432 99.81 9.62 0.42
N PRO A 433 99.06 8.93 -0.62
CA PRO A 433 98.40 7.58 -1.16
C PRO A 433 98.29 7.14 -2.79
N GLU A 434 97.36 6.20 -3.34
CA GLU A 434 96.73 5.75 -4.76
C GLU A 434 97.31 4.76 -5.97
N ASP A 435 96.78 4.16 -7.16
CA ASP A 435 95.63 4.14 -8.26
C ASP A 435 95.26 2.79 -9.26
N PRO A 436 94.99 2.63 -10.67
CA PRO A 436 93.89 1.76 -11.43
C PRO A 436 94.06 0.72 -12.77
N PRO A 437 93.28 0.57 -13.98
CA PRO A 437 92.76 -0.72 -14.77
C PRO A 437 92.73 -0.99 -16.42
N THR A 438 91.99 -2.00 -17.12
CA THR A 438 91.93 -2.43 -18.64
C THR A 438 90.62 -3.07 -19.39
N ALA A 439 90.48 -3.15 -20.77
CA ALA A 439 89.46 -3.95 -21.61
C ALA A 439 89.63 -4.04 -23.20
N GLU A 440 89.16 -5.09 -23.95
CA GLU A 440 88.91 -5.06 -25.45
C GLU A 440 88.05 -6.20 -26.15
N THR A 441 87.90 -7.43 -25.63
CA THR A 441 87.33 -8.59 -26.41
C THR A 441 85.80 -8.68 -26.53
N GLU A 442 85.06 -7.87 -25.79
CA GLU A 442 83.63 -8.10 -25.50
C GLU A 442 82.68 -7.78 -26.68
N GLU A 443 83.09 -6.90 -27.60
CA GLU A 443 82.20 -6.36 -28.64
C GLU A 443 81.82 -7.40 -29.71
N ALA A 444 82.67 -8.41 -29.94
CA ALA A 444 82.40 -9.50 -30.87
C ALA A 444 81.37 -10.50 -30.31
N GLU A 445 81.45 -10.79 -29.00
CA GLU A 445 80.51 -11.67 -28.33
C GLU A 445 79.14 -11.01 -28.17
N ALA A 446 79.10 -9.71 -27.84
CA ALA A 446 77.87 -8.93 -27.75
C ALA A 446 77.01 -9.01 -29.03
N ARG A 447 77.63 -8.91 -30.22
CA ARG A 447 76.92 -9.01 -31.52
C ARG A 447 76.35 -10.41 -31.78
N ARG A 448 77.01 -11.47 -31.28
CA ARG A 448 76.50 -12.84 -31.35
C ARG A 448 75.35 -13.07 -30.36
N VAL A 449 75.50 -12.60 -29.13
CA VAL A 449 74.44 -12.66 -28.11
C VAL A 449 73.17 -11.97 -28.62
N LEU A 450 73.27 -10.76 -29.16
CA LEU A 450 72.12 -10.04 -29.74
C LEU A 450 71.44 -10.78 -30.91
N ALA A 451 72.19 -11.57 -31.69
CA ALA A 451 71.61 -12.40 -32.74
C ALA A 451 70.86 -13.62 -32.18
N GLU A 452 71.46 -14.32 -31.20
CA GLU A 452 70.83 -15.47 -30.52
C GLU A 452 69.61 -15.03 -29.68
N GLU A 453 69.65 -13.88 -29.02
CA GLU A 453 68.51 -13.26 -28.32
C GLU A 453 67.39 -12.88 -29.29
N ARG A 454 67.71 -12.35 -30.47
CA ARG A 454 66.71 -12.00 -31.48
C ARG A 454 66.05 -13.25 -32.08
N ILE A 455 66.78 -14.37 -32.19
CA ILE A 455 66.20 -15.67 -32.54
C ILE A 455 65.26 -16.13 -31.43
N ARG A 456 65.70 -16.16 -30.17
CA ARG A 456 64.85 -16.55 -29.02
C ARG A 456 63.59 -15.68 -28.91
N ASN A 457 63.68 -14.38 -29.15
CA ASN A 457 62.53 -13.47 -29.15
C ASN A 457 61.52 -13.80 -30.27
N LEU A 458 62.01 -14.17 -31.46
CA LEU A 458 61.16 -14.60 -32.57
C LEU A 458 60.55 -15.98 -32.31
N GLU A 459 61.29 -16.90 -31.69
CA GLU A 459 60.78 -18.21 -31.25
C GLU A 459 59.68 -18.06 -30.18
N THR A 460 59.90 -17.22 -29.15
CA THR A 460 58.88 -16.89 -28.15
C THR A 460 57.63 -16.32 -28.81
N ARG A 461 57.77 -15.34 -29.70
CA ARG A 461 56.64 -14.75 -30.44
C ARG A 461 55.91 -15.73 -31.37
N LEU A 462 56.61 -16.73 -31.89
CA LEU A 462 56.00 -17.78 -32.71
C LEU A 462 55.21 -18.77 -31.84
N VAL A 463 55.73 -19.11 -30.64
CA VAL A 463 54.97 -19.87 -29.63
C VAL A 463 53.75 -19.08 -29.15
N GLU A 464 53.90 -17.80 -28.80
CA GLU A 464 52.79 -16.90 -28.44
C GLU A 464 51.73 -16.85 -29.55
N ALA A 465 52.12 -16.58 -30.79
CA ALA A 465 51.19 -16.49 -31.92
C ALA A 465 50.53 -17.84 -32.28
N THR A 466 51.19 -18.98 -32.04
CA THR A 466 50.59 -20.30 -32.26
C THR A 466 49.68 -20.74 -31.11
N GLU A 467 49.95 -20.31 -29.87
CA GLU A 467 49.00 -20.42 -28.77
C GLU A 467 47.78 -19.52 -28.95
N GLU A 468 47.97 -18.26 -29.37
CA GLU A 468 46.85 -17.37 -29.71
C GLU A 468 46.04 -17.94 -30.88
N ALA A 469 46.68 -18.43 -31.94
CA ALA A 469 45.97 -19.09 -33.03
C ALA A 469 45.20 -20.35 -32.56
N ARG A 470 45.74 -21.13 -31.61
CA ARG A 470 45.05 -22.26 -31.01
C ARG A 470 43.86 -21.82 -30.16
N ARG A 471 44.02 -20.83 -29.28
CA ARG A 471 42.92 -20.28 -28.45
C ARG A 471 41.82 -19.69 -29.32
N ASN A 472 42.18 -18.88 -30.33
CA ASN A 472 41.23 -18.33 -31.30
C ASN A 472 40.50 -19.42 -32.11
N ALA A 473 41.16 -20.55 -32.42
CA ALA A 473 40.52 -21.69 -33.06
C ALA A 473 39.57 -22.42 -32.10
N GLU A 474 39.98 -22.67 -30.85
CA GLU A 474 39.16 -23.30 -29.80
C GLU A 474 37.92 -22.44 -29.45
N GLU A 475 38.08 -21.12 -29.34
CA GLU A 475 36.99 -20.15 -29.13
C GLU A 475 36.04 -20.10 -30.34
N ARG A 476 36.57 -20.06 -31.57
CA ARG A 476 35.76 -20.07 -32.80
C ARG A 476 34.99 -21.38 -32.93
N ASP A 477 35.61 -22.51 -32.62
CA ASP A 477 34.98 -23.83 -32.75
C ASP A 477 33.95 -24.05 -31.63
N ALA A 478 34.19 -23.52 -30.43
CA ALA A 478 33.18 -23.45 -29.37
C ALA A 478 32.00 -22.53 -29.75
N ALA A 479 32.25 -21.37 -30.37
CA ALA A 479 31.21 -20.48 -30.88
C ALA A 479 30.42 -21.12 -32.03
N MET A 480 31.08 -21.87 -32.92
CA MET A 480 30.41 -22.66 -33.96
C MET A 480 29.59 -23.81 -33.37
N GLU A 481 30.06 -24.46 -32.29
CA GLU A 481 29.25 -25.45 -31.57
C GLU A 481 28.05 -24.78 -30.89
N SER A 482 28.22 -23.60 -30.28
CA SER A 482 27.16 -22.80 -29.67
C SER A 482 26.08 -22.40 -30.69
N LEU A 483 26.48 -21.88 -31.85
CA LEU A 483 25.58 -21.61 -32.98
C LEU A 483 24.92 -22.89 -33.52
N GLY A 484 25.63 -24.01 -33.54
CA GLY A 484 25.09 -25.33 -33.89
C GLY A 484 24.02 -25.81 -32.92
N ARG A 485 24.26 -25.69 -31.60
CA ARG A 485 23.31 -25.96 -30.52
C ARG A 485 22.05 -25.08 -30.65
N LEU A 486 22.25 -23.80 -30.96
CA LEU A 486 21.17 -22.83 -31.18
C LEU A 486 20.47 -22.98 -32.55
N SER A 487 20.99 -23.77 -33.48
CA SER A 487 20.38 -23.95 -34.81
C SER A 487 19.05 -24.71 -34.76
N GLU A 488 18.90 -25.65 -33.82
CA GLU A 488 17.66 -26.40 -33.60
C GLU A 488 16.57 -25.53 -32.96
N PRO A 489 15.41 -25.31 -33.61
CA PRO A 489 14.32 -24.49 -33.07
C PRO A 489 13.85 -24.95 -31.68
N GLY A 490 13.61 -26.26 -31.53
CA GLY A 490 13.17 -26.86 -30.27
C GLY A 490 14.21 -26.83 -29.15
N ARG A 491 15.50 -26.60 -29.47
CA ARG A 491 16.57 -26.43 -28.48
C ARG A 491 16.72 -24.97 -28.08
N ARG A 492 16.78 -24.06 -29.05
CA ARG A 492 16.77 -22.60 -28.83
C ARG A 492 15.61 -22.17 -27.93
N LEU A 493 14.41 -22.75 -28.12
CA LEU A 493 13.26 -22.50 -27.27
C LEU A 493 13.49 -22.92 -25.81
N ARG A 494 14.08 -24.10 -25.55
CA ARG A 494 14.41 -24.57 -24.19
C ARG A 494 15.48 -23.70 -23.52
N GLU A 495 16.49 -23.29 -24.28
CA GLU A 495 17.58 -22.44 -23.79
C GLU A 495 17.06 -21.01 -23.50
N GLY A 496 16.15 -20.47 -24.32
CA GLY A 496 15.39 -19.25 -24.05
C GLY A 496 14.49 -19.33 -22.80
N LEU A 497 13.73 -20.42 -22.61
CA LEU A 497 12.98 -20.66 -21.37
C LEU A 497 13.91 -20.72 -20.15
N THR A 498 15.07 -21.37 -20.29
CA THR A 498 16.06 -21.49 -19.20
C THR A 498 16.61 -20.12 -18.81
N LEU A 499 16.93 -19.28 -19.80
CA LEU A 499 17.36 -17.90 -19.62
C LEU A 499 16.26 -17.02 -18.99
N PHE A 500 15.00 -17.16 -19.43
CA PHE A 500 13.86 -16.48 -18.80
C PHE A 500 13.70 -16.89 -17.33
N ASN A 501 13.77 -18.20 -17.03
CA ASN A 501 13.65 -18.75 -15.68
C ASN A 501 14.79 -18.33 -14.73
N GLN A 502 15.91 -17.86 -15.27
CA GLN A 502 17.03 -17.27 -14.51
C GLN A 502 16.91 -15.75 -14.36
N SER A 503 16.06 -15.09 -15.16
CA SER A 503 15.88 -13.63 -15.16
C SER A 503 14.93 -13.14 -14.05
N GLU A 504 15.08 -11.88 -13.66
CA GLU A 504 14.17 -11.21 -12.71
C GLU A 504 12.70 -11.20 -13.18
N HIS A 505 12.46 -11.27 -14.49
CA HIS A 505 11.10 -11.31 -15.05
C HIS A 505 10.31 -12.54 -14.60
N ALA A 506 10.96 -13.68 -14.34
CA ALA A 506 10.31 -14.85 -13.76
C ALA A 506 9.76 -14.57 -12.34
N ARG A 507 10.47 -13.78 -11.52
CA ARG A 507 9.99 -13.35 -10.19
C ARG A 507 8.84 -12.35 -10.29
N VAL A 508 8.91 -11.42 -11.25
CA VAL A 508 7.82 -10.47 -11.53
C VAL A 508 6.55 -11.21 -11.95
N VAL A 509 6.67 -12.15 -12.89
CA VAL A 509 5.58 -13.02 -13.36
C VAL A 509 5.01 -13.89 -12.23
N ALA A 510 5.86 -14.49 -11.39
CA ALA A 510 5.42 -15.21 -10.19
C ALA A 510 4.60 -14.32 -9.25
N SER A 511 5.02 -13.07 -9.07
CA SER A 511 4.33 -12.12 -8.19
C SER A 511 2.98 -11.67 -8.74
N ILE A 512 2.86 -11.43 -10.05
CA ILE A 512 1.57 -11.16 -10.73
C ILE A 512 0.63 -12.36 -10.59
N SER A 513 1.17 -13.57 -10.78
CA SER A 513 0.38 -14.81 -10.76
C SER A 513 -0.14 -15.21 -9.37
N ARG A 514 0.42 -14.63 -8.28
CA ARG A 514 -0.16 -14.75 -6.94
C ARG A 514 -1.44 -13.92 -6.77
N SER A 515 -1.63 -12.87 -7.57
CA SER A 515 -2.83 -12.02 -7.54
C SER A 515 -3.86 -12.43 -8.59
N PHE A 516 -3.42 -12.82 -9.79
CA PHE A 516 -4.28 -13.10 -10.95
C PHE A 516 -4.36 -14.59 -11.35
N GLY A 517 -3.79 -15.49 -10.54
CA GLY A 517 -3.74 -16.93 -10.82
C GLY A 517 -2.64 -17.32 -11.83
N LEU A 518 -2.56 -18.62 -12.14
CA LEU A 518 -1.56 -19.13 -13.09
C LEU A 518 -1.90 -18.71 -14.54
N PRO A 519 -0.97 -18.08 -15.28
CA PRO A 519 -1.22 -17.66 -16.65
C PRO A 519 -1.22 -18.86 -17.61
N ARG A 520 -1.99 -18.73 -18.69
CA ARG A 520 -1.80 -19.56 -19.88
C ARG A 520 -0.53 -19.09 -20.59
N VAL A 521 0.43 -19.98 -20.81
CA VAL A 521 1.73 -19.61 -21.39
C VAL A 521 1.91 -20.24 -22.77
N HIS A 522 2.21 -19.39 -23.74
CA HIS A 522 2.69 -19.78 -25.05
C HIS A 522 4.16 -19.44 -25.19
N ALA A 523 4.96 -20.44 -25.54
CA ALA A 523 6.36 -20.33 -25.88
C ALA A 523 6.52 -20.60 -27.39
N GLY A 524 6.76 -19.54 -28.14
CA GLY A 524 6.96 -19.56 -29.58
C GLY A 524 8.38 -19.15 -29.98
N LEU A 525 8.62 -19.14 -31.28
CA LEU A 525 9.78 -18.52 -31.91
C LEU A 525 9.25 -17.48 -32.89
N GLU A 526 9.86 -16.29 -32.91
CA GLU A 526 9.55 -15.26 -33.91
C GLU A 526 9.91 -15.74 -35.34
N ASP A 527 9.31 -15.17 -36.38
CA ASP A 527 9.50 -15.70 -37.74
C ASP A 527 10.94 -15.54 -38.28
N GLY A 528 11.35 -16.49 -39.12
CA GLY A 528 12.67 -16.51 -39.78
C GLY A 528 13.82 -16.91 -38.85
N ALA A 529 14.38 -15.96 -38.10
CA ALA A 529 15.55 -16.17 -37.24
C ALA A 529 15.18 -16.48 -35.78
N GLY A 530 13.89 -16.45 -35.42
CA GLY A 530 13.30 -16.93 -34.17
C GLY A 530 14.09 -16.71 -32.89
N LYS A 531 13.92 -15.53 -32.29
CA LYS A 531 14.12 -15.37 -30.85
C LYS A 531 12.99 -16.11 -30.11
N PRO A 532 13.29 -16.83 -29.02
CA PRO A 532 12.26 -17.37 -28.12
C PRO A 532 11.37 -16.26 -27.53
N THR A 533 10.07 -16.37 -27.81
CA THR A 533 9.04 -15.41 -27.41
C THR A 533 8.05 -16.10 -26.47
N LEU A 534 7.82 -15.47 -25.31
CA LEU A 534 7.06 -16.02 -24.19
C LEU A 534 5.87 -15.10 -23.92
N THR A 535 4.68 -15.52 -24.34
CA THR A 535 3.43 -14.78 -24.16
C THR A 535 2.61 -15.42 -23.04
N LEU A 536 2.31 -14.65 -22.00
CA LEU A 536 1.60 -15.07 -20.80
C LEU A 536 0.26 -14.33 -20.71
N LEU A 537 -0.84 -15.07 -20.55
CA LEU A 537 -2.20 -14.53 -20.49
C LEU A 537 -2.87 -14.90 -19.15
N TRP A 538 -3.21 -13.89 -18.35
CA TRP A 538 -3.92 -14.04 -17.07
C TRP A 538 -5.43 -13.92 -17.29
N GLY A 539 -6.02 -15.03 -17.77
CA GLY A 539 -7.45 -15.09 -18.10
C GLY A 539 -7.83 -14.00 -19.12
N ASP A 540 -8.85 -13.22 -18.77
CA ASP A 540 -9.38 -12.12 -19.58
C ASP A 540 -9.04 -10.74 -18.96
N VAL A 541 -7.92 -10.64 -18.23
CA VAL A 541 -7.55 -9.46 -17.41
C VAL A 541 -6.27 -8.77 -17.89
N ALA A 542 -5.25 -9.53 -18.30
CA ALA A 542 -3.98 -8.99 -18.77
C ALA A 542 -3.16 -10.01 -19.57
N TRP A 543 -2.32 -9.52 -20.49
CA TRP A 543 -1.27 -10.30 -21.15
C TRP A 543 0.08 -9.59 -21.11
N ARG A 544 1.16 -10.38 -21.16
CA ARG A 544 2.55 -9.89 -21.30
C ARG A 544 3.34 -10.77 -22.24
N ARG A 545 4.12 -10.17 -23.13
CA ARG A 545 5.06 -10.84 -24.03
C ARG A 545 6.49 -10.47 -23.65
N TYR A 546 7.30 -11.48 -23.37
CA TYR A 546 8.74 -11.36 -23.17
C TYR A 546 9.48 -11.99 -24.35
N VAL A 547 10.66 -11.46 -24.68
CA VAL A 547 11.61 -12.08 -25.61
C VAL A 547 12.87 -12.41 -24.84
N SER A 548 13.35 -13.64 -24.97
CA SER A 548 14.58 -14.13 -24.34
C SER A 548 15.52 -14.63 -25.43
N ASP A 549 16.64 -13.93 -25.64
CA ASP A 549 17.60 -14.20 -26.70
C ASP A 549 18.80 -15.00 -26.13
N PRO A 550 18.91 -16.31 -26.40
CA PRO A 550 19.98 -17.14 -25.86
C PRO A 550 21.32 -16.97 -26.60
N ALA A 551 21.39 -16.18 -27.67
CA ALA A 551 22.62 -16.04 -28.46
C ALA A 551 23.76 -15.38 -27.67
N GLU A 552 24.95 -15.97 -27.75
CA GLU A 552 26.17 -15.40 -27.18
C GLU A 552 26.65 -14.20 -28.01
N GLY A 553 27.08 -13.13 -27.33
CA GLY A 553 27.40 -11.84 -27.96
C GLY A 553 26.25 -10.82 -27.98
N VAL A 554 25.02 -11.18 -27.60
CA VAL A 554 23.93 -10.22 -27.43
C VAL A 554 24.16 -9.37 -26.17
N SER A 555 24.09 -8.04 -26.33
CA SER A 555 24.21 -7.07 -25.23
C SER A 555 23.08 -7.24 -24.21
N GLU A 556 23.41 -7.17 -22.92
CA GLU A 556 22.42 -7.25 -21.85
C GLU A 556 21.44 -6.05 -21.87
N PRO A 557 20.15 -6.24 -21.51
CA PRO A 557 19.55 -7.46 -20.98
C PRO A 557 19.13 -8.47 -22.07
N ARG A 558 19.57 -9.73 -21.94
CA ARG A 558 19.19 -10.82 -22.87
C ARG A 558 17.73 -11.26 -22.76
N VAL A 559 17.00 -10.79 -21.74
CA VAL A 559 15.54 -11.01 -21.58
C VAL A 559 14.87 -9.68 -21.33
N TYR A 560 13.92 -9.32 -22.20
CA TYR A 560 13.21 -8.04 -22.14
C TYR A 560 11.70 -8.20 -22.36
N LEU A 561 10.95 -7.23 -21.86
CA LEU A 561 9.51 -7.12 -22.06
C LEU A 561 9.27 -6.49 -23.44
N ALA A 562 8.61 -7.22 -24.34
CA ALA A 562 8.36 -6.80 -25.72
C ALA A 562 6.92 -6.30 -25.95
N GLY A 563 5.99 -6.58 -25.04
CA GLY A 563 4.62 -6.06 -25.09
C GLY A 563 3.80 -6.37 -23.85
N THR A 564 2.78 -5.56 -23.60
CA THR A 564 1.77 -5.72 -22.54
C THR A 564 0.45 -5.12 -22.99
N GLY A 565 -0.65 -5.69 -22.55
CA GLY A 565 -1.98 -5.11 -22.71
C GLY A 565 -3.01 -5.82 -21.83
N ASP A 566 -4.22 -5.27 -21.79
CA ASP A 566 -5.26 -5.71 -20.86
C ASP A 566 -6.31 -6.62 -21.52
N ASP A 567 -6.46 -6.55 -22.86
CA ASP A 567 -7.37 -7.42 -23.63
C ASP A 567 -6.62 -8.61 -24.27
N PRO A 568 -6.92 -9.88 -23.92
CA PRO A 568 -6.31 -11.05 -24.58
C PRO A 568 -6.63 -11.13 -26.09
N ASN A 569 -7.54 -10.31 -26.63
CA ASN A 569 -7.84 -10.24 -28.05
C ASN A 569 -6.79 -9.50 -28.88
N GLU A 570 -5.88 -8.75 -28.25
CA GLU A 570 -4.72 -8.12 -28.91
C GLU A 570 -3.65 -9.16 -29.29
N VAL A 571 -3.61 -10.29 -28.57
CA VAL A 571 -2.66 -11.38 -28.81
C VAL A 571 -3.07 -12.18 -30.07
N PRO A 572 -2.16 -12.49 -31.01
CA PRO A 572 -2.45 -13.34 -32.17
C PRO A 572 -3.01 -14.71 -31.77
N GLN A 573 -3.96 -15.24 -32.55
CA GLN A 573 -4.64 -16.51 -32.24
C GLN A 573 -3.72 -17.71 -31.94
N PRO A 574 -2.58 -17.96 -32.64
CA PRO A 574 -1.68 -19.07 -32.27
C PRO A 574 -1.06 -18.91 -30.88
N GLU A 575 -0.72 -17.67 -30.49
CA GLU A 575 -0.14 -17.36 -29.16
C GLU A 575 -1.14 -17.49 -28.00
N ARG A 576 -2.44 -17.57 -28.28
CA ARG A 576 -3.46 -17.84 -27.25
C ARG A 576 -3.56 -19.31 -26.87
N GLN A 577 -2.93 -20.22 -27.62
CA GLN A 577 -2.92 -21.65 -27.35
C GLN A 577 -1.74 -22.00 -26.43
N PRO A 578 -1.98 -22.39 -25.15
CA PRO A 578 -0.90 -22.67 -24.22
C PRO A 578 -0.17 -23.97 -24.58
N ASN A 579 1.14 -23.86 -24.84
CA ASN A 579 2.04 -24.99 -25.07
C ASN A 579 3.10 -25.15 -23.96
N ALA A 580 3.08 -24.24 -22.97
CA ALA A 580 3.90 -24.26 -21.77
C ALA A 580 3.04 -24.01 -20.53
N ARG A 581 3.60 -24.33 -19.36
CA ARG A 581 2.98 -24.12 -18.05
C ARG A 581 3.98 -23.49 -17.08
N MET A 582 3.47 -22.79 -16.07
CA MET A 582 4.27 -22.22 -14.99
C MET A 582 4.14 -23.05 -13.71
N ASP A 583 5.23 -23.24 -12.97
CA ASP A 583 5.20 -23.80 -11.61
C ASP A 583 4.89 -22.73 -10.54
N ALA A 584 4.72 -23.16 -9.28
CA ALA A 584 4.43 -22.27 -8.16
C ALA A 584 5.60 -21.32 -7.81
N GLN A 585 6.78 -21.55 -8.38
CA GLN A 585 8.01 -20.79 -8.21
C GLN A 585 8.24 -19.78 -9.35
N GLY A 586 7.34 -19.72 -10.34
CA GLY A 586 7.43 -18.81 -11.49
C GLY A 586 8.18 -19.37 -12.70
N ARG A 587 8.61 -20.64 -12.67
CA ARG A 587 9.41 -21.23 -13.74
C ARG A 587 8.51 -21.80 -14.83
N LEU A 588 8.86 -21.49 -16.07
CA LEU A 588 8.20 -22.00 -17.26
C LEU A 588 8.77 -23.37 -17.64
N ILE A 589 7.89 -24.30 -17.99
CA ILE A 589 8.21 -25.65 -18.47
C ILE A 589 7.35 -25.92 -19.70
N LEU A 590 7.95 -26.42 -20.79
CA LEU A 590 7.21 -26.83 -21.99
C LEU A 590 6.26 -28.00 -21.67
N GLY A 591 5.05 -27.97 -22.23
CA GLY A 591 3.98 -28.92 -21.99
C GLY A 591 2.68 -28.23 -21.58
N VAL A 592 1.56 -28.73 -22.09
CA VAL A 592 0.22 -28.23 -21.77
C VAL A 592 -0.13 -28.61 -20.32
N GLN A 593 -0.71 -27.68 -19.57
CA GLN A 593 -1.26 -27.95 -18.25
C GLN A 593 -2.53 -28.82 -18.38
N ALA A 594 -2.57 -29.96 -17.66
CA ALA A 594 -3.81 -30.71 -17.48
C ALA A 594 -4.83 -29.82 -16.75
N ARG A 595 -6.07 -29.79 -17.25
CA ARG A 595 -7.19 -29.03 -16.67
C ARG A 595 -7.72 -29.70 -15.41
#